data_AF-A0A497ETE9-F1
#
_entry.id   AF-A0A497ETE9-F1
#
_cell.length_a   1.000
_cell.length_b   1.000
_cell.length_c   1.000
_cell.angle_alpha   90.00
_cell.angle_beta   90.00
_cell.angle_gamma   90.00
#
_symmetry.space_group_name_H-M   'P 1'
#
loop_
_entity.id
_entity.type
_entity.pdbx_description
1 polymer ?
#
loop_
_entity_poly.entity_id
_entity_poly.type
_entity_poly.pdbx_seq_one_letter_code
_entity_poly.pdbx_strand_id
1 'polypeptide(L)'
;MSKVLIGAGGWSYFRVPGMDSLRAYSMAFDFVEVNSTFYTWPSLSLVHSWRSRVPEDFEFTLRCHKSITHSHMLATNDYVVKALNKTAEIYKILKASLLVIETPQTLSLQTLPIERLESFFKLCLSLDMKLAWEARGLISLPQPYKDLMKEFDVAHCVDLSLKEPEVETSTIYSRIFGKGEHNIYQFTDEELLEINEKAERHGKTMICFHGVRMYTDAARLKAYRKTGIFPKATKSVGIESIREVILEENVRFPISRDELNRCCGWRVFDLTEDKRIRLSTILSKLPATKYQSLSHLLNDLSKVIKDIT
;
A
#
# COMPACT_ATOMS: atom_id res chain seq x y z
N MET A 1 15.14 12.71 14.40
CA MET A 1 14.33 11.48 14.47
C MET A 1 13.61 11.32 13.14
N SER A 2 13.63 10.12 12.56
CA SER A 2 12.92 9.84 11.31
C SER A 2 11.40 9.89 11.53
N LYS A 3 10.66 10.52 10.60
CA LYS A 3 9.19 10.63 10.65
C LYS A 3 8.59 9.59 9.70
N VAL A 4 8.06 8.51 10.25
CA VAL A 4 7.35 7.48 9.48
C VAL A 4 5.84 7.64 9.67
N LEU A 5 5.12 7.86 8.57
CA LEU A 5 3.67 7.95 8.53
C LEU A 5 3.09 6.70 7.90
N ILE A 6 2.02 6.17 8.48
CA ILE A 6 1.38 4.92 8.03
C ILE A 6 -0.06 5.20 7.62
N GLY A 7 -0.40 4.74 6.42
CA GLY A 7 -1.70 4.91 5.78
C GLY A 7 -2.01 3.76 4.83
N ALA A 8 -3.06 3.94 4.05
CA ALA A 8 -3.55 2.95 3.10
C ALA A 8 -4.21 3.61 1.88
N GLY A 9 -4.37 2.81 0.82
CA GLY A 9 -4.99 3.21 -0.43
C GLY A 9 -6.51 3.37 -0.35
N GLY A 10 -6.98 4.41 0.33
CA GLY A 10 -8.41 4.72 0.49
C GLY A 10 -8.99 4.19 1.80
N TRP A 11 -10.28 4.48 2.03
CA TRP A 11 -10.97 4.21 3.30
C TRP A 11 -12.38 3.61 3.15
N SER A 12 -12.87 3.40 1.92
CA SER A 12 -14.25 2.98 1.63
C SER A 12 -14.64 1.64 2.27
N TYR A 13 -13.65 0.78 2.49
CA TYR A 13 -13.82 -0.55 3.11
C TYR A 13 -13.46 -0.55 4.60
N PHE A 14 -13.02 0.57 5.17
CA PHE A 14 -12.75 0.70 6.61
C PHE A 14 -14.06 0.95 7.35
N ARG A 15 -14.73 -0.13 7.77
CA ARG A 15 -16.05 -0.07 8.40
C ARG A 15 -15.95 -0.35 9.89
N VAL A 16 -16.32 0.65 10.69
CA VAL A 16 -16.54 0.51 12.13
C VAL A 16 -18.03 0.72 12.39
N PRO A 17 -18.76 -0.26 12.97
CA PRO A 17 -20.18 -0.13 13.22
C PRO A 17 -20.53 1.16 13.97
N GLY A 18 -21.50 1.92 13.44
CA GLY A 18 -21.96 3.18 14.04
C GLY A 18 -21.06 4.39 13.78
N MET A 19 -20.00 4.28 12.98
CA MET A 19 -19.08 5.38 12.69
C MET A 19 -18.94 5.65 11.19
N ASP A 20 -18.76 6.92 10.83
CA ASP A 20 -18.33 7.32 9.48
C ASP A 20 -16.96 6.70 9.17
N SER A 21 -16.84 6.05 8.00
CA SER A 21 -15.62 5.34 7.61
C SER A 21 -14.38 6.23 7.56
N LEU A 22 -14.49 7.46 7.05
CA LEU A 22 -13.33 8.35 6.97
C LEU A 22 -12.92 8.84 8.36
N ARG A 23 -13.90 9.19 9.20
CA ARG A 23 -13.64 9.58 10.59
C ARG A 23 -12.98 8.45 11.37
N ALA A 24 -13.52 7.24 11.31
CA ALA A 24 -12.95 6.07 11.95
C ALA A 24 -11.54 5.76 11.42
N TYR A 25 -11.34 5.86 10.10
CA TYR A 25 -10.02 5.68 9.47
C TYR A 25 -8.99 6.69 9.99
N SER A 26 -9.37 7.96 10.09
CA SER A 26 -8.48 9.04 10.55
C SER A 26 -8.06 8.94 12.02
N MET A 27 -8.79 8.17 12.81
CA MET A 27 -8.39 7.85 14.19
C MET A 27 -7.37 6.71 14.24
N ALA A 28 -7.33 5.85 13.21
CA ALA A 28 -6.45 4.70 13.14
C ALA A 28 -5.13 5.02 12.44
N PHE A 29 -5.13 5.83 11.38
CA PHE A 29 -3.97 6.04 10.49
C PHE A 29 -3.56 7.50 10.39
N ASP A 30 -2.35 7.76 9.91
CA ASP A 30 -1.79 9.12 9.88
C ASP A 30 -2.17 9.88 8.60
N PHE A 31 -2.39 9.14 7.51
CA PHE A 31 -2.76 9.69 6.22
C PHE A 31 -3.55 8.72 5.38
N VAL A 32 -4.17 9.20 4.31
CA VAL A 32 -4.81 8.36 3.29
C VAL A 32 -4.44 8.78 1.87
N GLU A 33 -4.21 7.79 1.00
CA GLU A 33 -4.10 8.04 -0.44
C GLU A 33 -5.49 8.03 -1.08
N VAL A 34 -5.90 9.17 -1.63
CA VAL A 34 -7.18 9.30 -2.33
C VAL A 34 -7.03 8.70 -3.73
N ASN A 35 -7.42 7.43 -3.86
CA ASN A 35 -7.36 6.71 -5.12
C ASN A 35 -8.41 7.16 -6.15
N SER A 36 -9.54 7.70 -5.72
CA SER A 36 -10.63 8.08 -6.63
C SER A 36 -10.22 9.20 -7.59
N THR A 37 -9.29 10.08 -7.19
CA THR A 37 -8.77 11.16 -8.04
C THR A 37 -8.00 10.67 -9.26
N PHE A 38 -7.55 9.41 -9.25
CA PHE A 38 -6.97 8.77 -10.43
C PHE A 38 -7.98 8.63 -11.58
N TYR A 39 -9.26 8.48 -11.26
CA TYR A 39 -10.32 8.17 -12.24
C TYR A 39 -11.30 9.31 -12.49
N THR A 40 -11.51 10.17 -11.51
CA THR A 40 -12.48 11.27 -11.57
C THR A 40 -12.03 12.44 -10.72
N TRP A 41 -12.44 13.65 -11.05
CA TRP A 41 -12.30 14.80 -10.16
C TRP A 41 -13.56 14.90 -9.29
N PRO A 42 -13.50 14.60 -7.98
CA PRO A 42 -14.65 14.75 -7.10
C PRO A 42 -15.13 16.21 -7.05
N SER A 43 -16.42 16.41 -6.76
CA SER A 43 -16.96 17.76 -6.57
C SER A 43 -16.30 18.44 -5.36
N LEU A 44 -16.09 19.76 -5.44
CA LEU A 44 -15.44 20.49 -4.35
C LEU A 44 -16.22 20.38 -3.03
N SER A 45 -17.55 20.33 -3.08
CA SER A 45 -18.40 20.08 -1.89
C SER A 45 -18.07 18.75 -1.21
N LEU A 46 -17.88 17.68 -1.99
CA LEU A 46 -17.49 16.37 -1.47
C LEU A 46 -16.09 16.42 -0.85
N VAL A 47 -15.15 17.14 -1.48
CA VAL A 47 -13.77 17.30 -0.98
C VAL A 47 -13.73 18.11 0.31
N HIS A 48 -14.50 19.19 0.41
CA HIS A 48 -14.68 19.94 1.67
C HIS A 48 -15.27 19.06 2.77
N SER A 49 -16.28 18.24 2.43
CA SER A 49 -16.84 17.27 3.36
C SER A 49 -15.78 16.29 3.86
N TRP A 50 -14.92 15.76 2.98
CA TRP A 50 -13.82 14.88 3.39
C TRP A 50 -12.88 15.55 4.38
N ARG A 51 -12.40 16.77 4.07
CA ARG A 51 -11.50 17.52 4.96
C ARG A 51 -12.13 17.82 6.32
N SER A 52 -13.43 18.12 6.36
CA SER A 52 -14.15 18.46 7.61
C SER A 52 -14.37 17.28 8.56
N ARG A 53 -14.24 16.04 8.09
CA ARG A 53 -14.50 14.82 8.87
C ARG A 53 -13.30 14.28 9.63
N VAL A 54 -12.11 14.85 9.41
CA VAL A 54 -10.84 14.37 9.95
C VAL A 54 -10.13 15.45 10.78
N PRO A 55 -9.29 15.08 11.76
CA PRO A 55 -8.45 16.01 12.52
C PRO A 55 -7.61 16.90 11.61
N GLU A 56 -7.24 18.11 12.05
CA GLU A 56 -6.48 19.07 11.23
C GLU A 56 -5.12 18.52 10.76
N ASP A 57 -4.45 17.76 11.61
CA ASP A 57 -3.14 17.15 11.38
C ASP A 57 -3.18 15.88 10.51
N PHE A 58 -4.37 15.36 10.19
CA PHE A 58 -4.51 14.22 9.29
C PHE A 58 -4.10 14.59 7.85
N GLU A 59 -3.12 13.86 7.29
CA GLU A 59 -2.58 14.13 5.96
C GLU A 59 -3.40 13.41 4.87
N PHE A 60 -3.50 14.03 3.69
CA PHE A 60 -4.00 13.37 2.48
C PHE A 60 -2.88 13.30 1.44
N THR A 61 -2.85 12.25 0.64
CA THR A 61 -2.14 12.24 -0.64
C THR A 61 -3.13 12.00 -1.77
N LEU A 62 -2.83 12.54 -2.95
CA LEU A 62 -3.71 12.44 -4.11
C LEU A 62 -3.04 11.63 -5.20
N ARG A 63 -3.75 10.67 -5.79
CA ARG A 63 -3.28 10.14 -7.08
C ARG A 63 -3.56 11.14 -8.19
N CYS A 64 -2.53 11.41 -8.99
CA CYS A 64 -2.66 12.22 -10.19
C CYS A 64 -3.63 11.55 -11.18
N HIS A 65 -4.51 12.33 -11.81
CA HIS A 65 -5.53 11.79 -12.68
C HIS A 65 -4.93 11.05 -13.88
N LYS A 66 -5.46 9.87 -14.23
CA LYS A 66 -4.91 9.00 -15.27
C LYS A 66 -4.81 9.66 -16.65
N SER A 67 -5.67 10.62 -16.95
CA SER A 67 -5.57 11.34 -18.23
C SER A 67 -4.25 12.13 -18.34
N ILE A 68 -3.68 12.59 -17.21
CA ILE A 68 -2.40 13.29 -17.18
C ILE A 68 -1.25 12.29 -17.37
N THR A 69 -1.23 11.20 -16.59
CA THR A 69 -0.07 10.29 -16.55
C THR A 69 -0.10 9.17 -17.57
N HIS A 70 -1.28 8.70 -17.98
CA HIS A 70 -1.45 7.57 -18.91
C HIS A 70 -1.92 8.01 -20.30
N SER A 71 -2.85 8.97 -20.40
CA SER A 71 -3.38 9.38 -21.72
C SER A 71 -2.49 10.42 -22.39
N HIS A 72 -2.07 11.45 -21.65
CA HIS A 72 -1.22 12.52 -22.16
C HIS A 72 0.27 12.32 -21.84
N MET A 73 0.63 11.25 -21.13
CA MET A 73 2.02 10.86 -20.87
C MET A 73 2.88 12.04 -20.38
N LEU A 74 2.36 12.76 -19.38
CA LEU A 74 3.01 13.92 -18.74
C LEU A 74 3.31 15.10 -19.69
N ALA A 75 2.66 15.19 -20.85
CA ALA A 75 2.77 16.36 -21.71
C ALA A 75 2.22 17.62 -21.02
N THR A 76 2.74 18.80 -21.35
CA THR A 76 2.33 20.10 -20.80
C THR A 76 1.40 20.86 -21.75
N ASN A 77 0.46 20.16 -22.38
CA ASN A 77 -0.54 20.77 -23.27
C ASN A 77 -1.70 21.42 -22.48
N ASP A 78 -2.53 22.20 -23.16
CA ASP A 78 -3.66 22.92 -22.57
C ASP A 78 -4.62 22.04 -21.75
N TYR A 79 -4.83 20.79 -22.19
CA TYR A 79 -5.66 19.86 -21.44
C TYR A 79 -5.02 19.53 -20.09
N VAL A 80 -3.74 19.17 -20.07
CA VAL A 80 -3.01 18.84 -18.85
C VAL A 80 -2.91 20.03 -17.91
N VAL A 81 -2.68 21.24 -18.44
CA VAL A 81 -2.69 22.47 -17.63
C VAL A 81 -4.05 22.64 -16.94
N LYS A 82 -5.17 22.51 -17.67
CA LYS A 82 -6.53 22.60 -17.08
C LYS A 82 -6.78 21.48 -16.06
N ALA A 83 -6.33 20.27 -16.35
CA ALA A 83 -6.49 19.11 -15.47
C ALA A 83 -5.68 19.24 -14.16
N LEU A 84 -4.46 19.79 -14.23
CA LEU A 84 -3.63 20.07 -13.06
C LEU A 84 -4.21 21.19 -12.21
N ASN A 85 -4.80 22.24 -12.80
CA ASN A 85 -5.49 23.28 -12.03
C ASN A 85 -6.65 22.70 -11.21
N LYS A 86 -7.51 21.86 -11.81
CA LYS A 86 -8.56 21.13 -11.07
C LYS A 86 -8.01 20.26 -9.95
N THR A 87 -6.89 19.59 -10.22
CA THR A 87 -6.21 18.74 -9.23
C THR A 87 -5.64 19.58 -8.08
N ALA A 88 -5.08 20.75 -8.38
CA ALA A 88 -4.54 21.68 -7.40
C ALA A 88 -5.62 22.26 -6.48
N GLU A 89 -6.83 22.54 -6.99
CA GLU A 89 -7.96 22.94 -6.14
C GLU A 89 -8.27 21.86 -5.09
N ILE A 90 -8.38 20.59 -5.50
CA ILE A 90 -8.63 19.47 -4.61
C ILE A 90 -7.47 19.29 -3.61
N TYR A 91 -6.23 19.39 -4.10
CA TYR A 91 -5.02 19.30 -3.30
C TYR A 91 -5.01 20.34 -2.18
N LYS A 92 -5.33 21.61 -2.51
CA LYS A 92 -5.37 22.73 -1.56
C LYS A 92 -6.48 22.55 -0.52
N ILE A 93 -7.69 22.16 -0.93
CA ILE A 93 -8.81 21.94 0.02
C ILE A 93 -8.48 20.84 1.02
N LEU A 94 -7.90 19.73 0.57
CA LEU A 94 -7.55 18.61 1.46
C LEU A 94 -6.32 18.90 2.32
N LYS A 95 -5.58 19.99 2.05
CA LYS A 95 -4.23 20.22 2.57
C LYS A 95 -3.34 18.99 2.30
N ALA A 96 -3.44 18.46 1.09
CA ALA A 96 -2.71 17.25 0.72
C ALA A 96 -1.20 17.49 0.76
N SER A 97 -0.42 16.49 1.15
CA SER A 97 1.03 16.61 1.29
C SER A 97 1.80 16.19 0.04
N LEU A 98 1.23 15.30 -0.78
CA LEU A 98 1.85 14.81 -2.02
C LEU A 98 0.81 14.53 -3.12
N LEU A 99 1.17 14.89 -4.35
CA LEU A 99 0.54 14.41 -5.58
C LEU A 99 1.36 13.21 -6.10
N VAL A 100 0.76 12.02 -6.02
CA VAL A 100 1.35 10.75 -6.44
C VAL A 100 1.15 10.58 -7.94
N ILE A 101 2.25 10.70 -8.68
CA ILE A 101 2.35 10.49 -10.11
C ILE A 101 2.73 9.02 -10.31
N GLU A 102 1.82 8.22 -10.85
CA GLU A 102 2.12 6.86 -11.29
C GLU A 102 2.13 6.85 -12.82
N THR A 103 3.28 6.55 -13.42
CA THR A 103 3.40 6.41 -14.88
C THR A 103 3.27 4.95 -15.31
N PRO A 104 2.58 4.65 -16.43
CA PRO A 104 2.38 3.28 -16.88
C PRO A 104 3.67 2.65 -17.38
N GLN A 105 3.71 1.32 -17.40
CA GLN A 105 4.82 0.55 -17.99
C GLN A 105 5.04 0.85 -19.49
N THR A 106 3.99 1.33 -20.17
CA THR A 106 4.06 1.72 -21.59
C THR A 106 4.80 3.03 -21.82
N LEU A 107 5.05 3.83 -20.78
CA LEU A 107 5.88 5.03 -20.87
C LEU A 107 7.36 4.66 -20.78
N SER A 108 8.01 4.50 -21.92
CA SER A 108 9.45 4.21 -21.95
C SER A 108 10.28 5.44 -21.59
N LEU A 109 10.96 5.40 -20.44
CA LEU A 109 11.91 6.45 -20.05
C LEU A 109 13.18 6.48 -20.91
N GLN A 110 13.42 5.44 -21.72
CA GLN A 110 14.53 5.47 -22.68
C GLN A 110 14.27 6.43 -23.84
N THR A 111 13.00 6.63 -24.19
CA THR A 111 12.60 7.47 -25.33
C THR A 111 11.87 8.74 -24.91
N LEU A 112 11.45 8.84 -23.66
CA LEU A 112 10.89 10.07 -23.10
C LEU A 112 11.99 11.15 -23.06
N PRO A 113 11.80 12.33 -23.67
CA PRO A 113 12.71 13.44 -23.48
C PRO A 113 12.68 13.91 -22.02
N ILE A 114 13.84 14.10 -21.40
CA ILE A 114 13.93 14.50 -19.98
C ILE A 114 13.24 15.85 -19.74
N GLU A 115 13.30 16.75 -20.71
CA GLU A 115 12.70 18.09 -20.68
C GLU A 115 11.17 18.02 -20.54
N ARG A 116 10.54 16.93 -21.00
CA ARG A 116 9.10 16.73 -20.80
C ARG A 116 8.79 16.53 -19.32
N LEU A 117 9.55 15.68 -18.64
CA LEU A 117 9.35 15.43 -17.22
C LEU A 117 9.70 16.66 -16.39
N GLU A 118 10.80 17.33 -16.73
CA GLU A 118 11.21 18.60 -16.11
C GLU A 118 10.11 19.67 -16.24
N SER A 119 9.57 19.87 -17.45
CA SER A 119 8.48 20.82 -17.69
C SER A 119 7.23 20.47 -16.89
N PHE A 120 6.92 19.17 -16.77
CA PHE A 120 5.80 18.69 -15.97
C PHE A 120 6.00 18.95 -14.47
N PHE A 121 7.21 18.68 -13.93
CA PHE A 121 7.55 18.98 -12.54
C PHE A 121 7.46 20.48 -12.24
N LYS A 122 8.06 21.32 -13.10
CA LYS A 122 7.96 22.78 -12.99
C LYS A 122 6.51 23.27 -12.96
N LEU A 123 5.66 22.72 -13.82
CA LEU A 123 4.23 23.07 -13.88
C LEU A 123 3.47 22.65 -12.61
N CYS A 124 3.77 21.49 -12.03
CA CYS A 124 3.11 21.08 -10.78
C CYS A 124 3.57 21.93 -9.59
N LEU A 125 4.87 22.23 -9.52
CA LEU A 125 5.45 23.03 -8.45
C LEU A 125 4.97 24.49 -8.51
N SER A 126 4.74 25.06 -9.70
CA SER A 126 4.13 26.39 -9.83
C SER A 126 2.68 26.46 -9.36
N LEU A 127 2.04 25.32 -9.12
CA LEU A 127 0.71 25.18 -8.52
C LEU A 127 0.76 24.85 -7.02
N ASP A 128 1.94 24.96 -6.39
CA ASP A 128 2.21 24.64 -4.98
C ASP A 128 2.01 23.17 -4.61
N MET A 129 2.14 22.24 -5.57
CA MET A 129 1.98 20.81 -5.31
C MET A 129 3.34 20.13 -5.18
N LYS A 130 3.58 19.48 -4.03
CA LYS A 130 4.70 18.54 -3.87
C LYS A 130 4.39 17.21 -4.52
N LEU A 131 5.41 16.54 -5.04
CA LEU A 131 5.25 15.38 -5.91
C LEU A 131 5.85 14.12 -5.28
N ALA A 132 5.23 12.97 -5.57
CA ALA A 132 5.86 11.66 -5.45
C ALA A 132 5.74 10.95 -6.80
N TRP A 133 6.79 10.29 -7.28
CA TRP A 133 6.77 9.65 -8.60
C TRP A 133 7.09 8.16 -8.55
N GLU A 134 6.15 7.34 -9.04
CA GLU A 134 6.29 5.91 -9.26
C GLU A 134 6.45 5.62 -10.75
N ALA A 135 7.67 5.29 -11.16
CA ALA A 135 8.00 4.85 -12.50
C ALA A 135 7.81 3.33 -12.64
N ARG A 136 6.67 2.88 -13.18
CA ARG A 136 6.38 1.45 -13.33
C ARG A 136 7.11 0.82 -14.52
N GLY A 137 7.41 -0.47 -14.41
CA GLY A 137 8.01 -1.26 -15.50
C GLY A 137 9.52 -1.18 -15.59
N LEU A 138 10.17 -0.56 -14.59
CA LEU A 138 11.61 -0.42 -14.52
C LEU A 138 12.16 -1.17 -13.31
N ILE A 139 13.26 -1.89 -13.53
CA ILE A 139 14.05 -2.49 -12.46
C ILE A 139 14.72 -1.37 -11.66
N SER A 140 15.34 -0.43 -12.37
CA SER A 140 16.04 0.74 -11.82
C SER A 140 15.76 1.98 -12.65
N LEU A 141 15.71 3.14 -11.99
CA LEU A 141 15.52 4.42 -12.68
C LEU A 141 16.84 4.87 -13.36
N PRO A 142 16.84 5.33 -14.61
CA PRO A 142 18.07 5.83 -15.25
C PRO A 142 18.60 7.09 -14.55
N GLN A 143 19.92 7.27 -14.53
CA GLN A 143 20.59 8.32 -13.75
C GLN A 143 20.07 9.74 -14.02
N PRO A 144 19.85 10.20 -15.27
CA PRO A 144 19.34 11.55 -15.52
C PRO A 144 18.00 11.84 -14.83
N TYR A 145 17.12 10.84 -14.73
CA TYR A 145 15.85 10.97 -14.03
C TYR A 145 16.01 10.99 -12.51
N LYS A 146 16.98 10.24 -11.98
CA LYS A 146 17.33 10.27 -10.54
C LYS A 146 17.82 11.66 -10.15
N ASP A 147 18.68 12.26 -10.98
CA ASP A 147 19.22 13.60 -10.75
C ASP A 147 18.12 14.66 -10.81
N LEU A 148 17.22 14.56 -11.80
CA LEU A 148 16.06 15.44 -11.90
C LEU A 148 15.14 15.34 -10.67
N MET A 149 14.87 14.14 -10.17
CA MET A 149 14.07 13.97 -8.94
C MET A 149 14.72 14.65 -7.73
N LYS A 150 16.06 14.59 -7.62
CA LYS A 150 16.79 15.28 -6.54
C LYS A 150 16.71 16.80 -6.68
N GLU A 151 16.90 17.31 -7.90
CA GLU A 151 16.84 18.76 -8.18
C GLU A 151 15.48 19.35 -7.79
N PHE A 152 14.39 18.66 -8.12
CA PHE A 152 13.02 19.13 -7.85
C PHE A 152 12.44 18.63 -6.51
N ASP A 153 13.22 17.90 -5.71
CA ASP A 153 12.79 17.22 -4.47
C ASP A 153 11.49 16.41 -4.64
N VAL A 154 11.42 15.64 -5.73
CA VAL A 154 10.28 14.76 -6.03
C VAL A 154 10.46 13.45 -5.27
N ALA A 155 9.55 13.19 -4.33
CA ALA A 155 9.60 12.01 -3.49
C ALA A 155 9.68 10.73 -4.34
N HIS A 156 10.65 9.87 -4.02
CA HIS A 156 10.78 8.59 -4.70
C HIS A 156 9.67 7.65 -4.23
N CYS A 157 8.75 7.30 -5.14
CA CYS A 157 7.71 6.32 -4.85
C CYS A 157 8.20 4.92 -5.19
N VAL A 158 8.41 4.10 -4.16
CA VAL A 158 8.97 2.76 -4.28
C VAL A 158 8.30 1.77 -3.32
N ASP A 159 8.10 0.53 -3.73
CA ASP A 159 7.62 -0.51 -2.82
C ASP A 159 8.76 -1.01 -1.93
N LEU A 160 8.77 -0.57 -0.65
CA LEU A 160 9.80 -0.94 0.33
C LEU A 160 9.77 -2.43 0.69
N SER A 161 8.66 -3.13 0.42
CA SER A 161 8.57 -4.58 0.59
C SER A 161 9.35 -5.35 -0.49
N LEU A 162 9.72 -4.68 -1.59
CA LEU A 162 10.41 -5.28 -2.72
C LEU A 162 11.84 -4.77 -2.87
N LYS A 163 12.10 -3.48 -2.65
CA LYS A 163 13.44 -2.90 -2.85
C LYS A 163 13.71 -1.66 -1.99
N GLU A 164 14.98 -1.29 -1.91
CA GLU A 164 15.43 -0.04 -1.29
C GLU A 164 15.15 1.17 -2.20
N PRO A 165 14.97 2.39 -1.64
CA PRO A 165 14.92 3.60 -2.44
C PRO A 165 16.24 3.88 -3.17
N GLU A 166 16.14 4.22 -4.45
CA GLU A 166 17.30 4.52 -5.31
C GLU A 166 17.63 6.02 -5.40
N VAL A 167 16.73 6.86 -4.90
CA VAL A 167 16.86 8.32 -4.92
C VAL A 167 16.57 8.84 -3.53
N GLU A 168 17.56 9.49 -2.92
CA GLU A 168 17.41 10.17 -1.66
C GLU A 168 16.82 11.57 -1.89
N THR A 169 15.65 11.81 -1.30
CA THR A 169 14.89 13.07 -1.35
C THR A 169 14.36 13.37 0.06
N SER A 170 13.78 14.54 0.28
CA SER A 170 13.26 14.92 1.61
C SER A 170 12.20 13.95 2.14
N THR A 171 11.47 13.29 1.23
CA THR A 171 10.42 12.33 1.55
C THR A 171 10.54 11.07 0.69
N ILE A 172 10.53 9.90 1.30
CA ILE A 172 10.25 8.64 0.61
C ILE A 172 8.75 8.35 0.67
N TYR A 173 8.15 8.02 -0.47
CA TYR A 173 6.77 7.56 -0.52
C TYR A 173 6.78 6.08 -0.87
N SER A 174 6.02 5.26 -0.16
CA SER A 174 6.02 3.82 -0.40
C SER A 174 4.62 3.30 -0.57
N ARG A 175 4.29 2.87 -1.79
CA ARG A 175 3.07 2.12 -2.07
C ARG A 175 3.43 0.66 -2.03
N ILE A 176 2.99 -0.02 -0.98
CA ILE A 176 3.37 -1.42 -0.73
C ILE A 176 2.21 -2.37 -1.06
N PHE A 177 2.51 -3.35 -1.91
CA PHE A 177 1.56 -4.39 -2.35
C PHE A 177 1.96 -5.78 -1.87
N GLY A 178 3.23 -5.95 -1.48
CA GLY A 178 3.80 -7.22 -1.11
C GLY A 178 4.24 -8.04 -2.32
N LYS A 179 4.67 -9.27 -2.06
CA LYS A 179 5.27 -10.17 -3.08
C LYS A 179 4.23 -11.02 -3.81
N GLY A 180 2.95 -10.76 -3.57
CA GLY A 180 1.82 -11.53 -4.12
C GLY A 180 1.32 -11.00 -5.45
N GLU A 181 0.53 -11.82 -6.14
CA GLU A 181 -0.15 -11.42 -7.37
C GLU A 181 -1.51 -10.77 -7.07
N HIS A 182 -2.07 -10.01 -8.02
CA HIS A 182 -3.42 -9.44 -7.96
C HIS A 182 -3.76 -8.63 -6.70
N ASN A 183 -2.77 -8.00 -6.05
CA ASN A 183 -2.93 -7.25 -4.78
C ASN A 183 -3.41 -8.14 -3.61
N ILE A 184 -3.09 -9.43 -3.68
CA ILE A 184 -3.42 -10.42 -2.66
C ILE A 184 -2.14 -10.82 -1.93
N TYR A 185 -1.94 -10.23 -0.76
CA TYR A 185 -0.81 -10.50 0.12
C TYR A 185 -1.13 -10.11 1.56
N GLN A 186 -0.48 -10.77 2.52
CA GLN A 186 -0.50 -10.38 3.92
C GLN A 186 0.93 -10.51 4.46
N PHE A 187 1.44 -9.44 5.08
CA PHE A 187 2.83 -9.40 5.54
C PHE A 187 3.02 -10.18 6.84
N THR A 188 4.15 -10.89 6.98
CA THR A 188 4.56 -11.44 8.28
C THR A 188 5.12 -10.36 9.19
N ASP A 189 5.34 -10.66 10.47
CA ASP A 189 5.96 -9.71 11.41
C ASP A 189 7.36 -9.30 10.94
N GLU A 190 8.14 -10.26 10.43
CA GLU A 190 9.50 -10.04 9.93
C GLU A 190 9.49 -9.11 8.71
N GLU A 191 8.57 -9.31 7.77
CA GLU A 191 8.47 -8.44 6.59
C GLU A 191 8.04 -7.02 6.94
N LEU A 192 7.12 -6.87 7.90
CA LEU A 192 6.73 -5.56 8.40
C LEU A 192 7.89 -4.87 9.13
N LEU A 193 8.70 -5.63 9.87
CA LEU A 193 9.90 -5.11 10.52
C LEU A 193 10.94 -4.65 9.50
N GLU A 194 11.22 -5.45 8.47
CA GLU A 194 12.13 -5.07 7.38
C GLU A 194 11.68 -3.77 6.69
N ILE A 195 10.37 -3.63 6.43
CA ILE A 195 9.80 -2.41 5.86
C ILE A 195 9.99 -1.23 6.82
N ASN A 196 9.77 -1.44 8.12
CA ASN A 196 9.96 -0.42 9.15
C ASN A 196 11.40 0.09 9.19
N GLU A 197 12.36 -0.83 9.24
CA GLU A 197 13.78 -0.52 9.29
C GLU A 197 14.24 0.27 8.06
N LYS A 198 13.77 -0.11 6.86
CA LYS A 198 14.02 0.66 5.64
C LYS A 198 13.45 2.07 5.74
N ALA A 199 12.22 2.20 6.22
CA ALA A 199 11.55 3.49 6.35
C ALA A 199 12.25 4.44 7.33
N GLU A 200 12.87 3.91 8.39
CA GLU A 200 13.54 4.69 9.43
C GLU A 200 14.90 5.26 9.03
N ARG A 201 15.51 4.75 7.95
CA ARG A 201 16.78 5.25 7.41
C ARG A 201 16.66 6.62 6.74
N HIS A 202 15.45 7.13 6.55
CA HIS A 202 15.18 8.38 5.84
C HIS A 202 14.53 9.43 6.74
N GLY A 203 14.65 10.70 6.36
CA GLY A 203 14.11 11.83 7.14
C GLY A 203 12.60 11.76 7.33
N LYS A 204 11.83 11.69 6.23
CA LYS A 204 10.39 11.43 6.22
C LYS A 204 10.08 10.24 5.31
N THR A 205 9.29 9.28 5.78
CA THR A 205 8.78 8.17 4.97
C THR A 205 7.27 8.05 5.16
N MET A 206 6.53 7.91 4.06
CA MET A 206 5.09 7.66 4.07
C MET A 206 4.82 6.27 3.49
N ILE A 207 4.29 5.36 4.29
CA ILE A 207 4.00 3.98 3.89
C ILE A 207 2.49 3.85 3.68
N CYS A 208 2.09 3.70 2.42
CA CYS A 208 0.73 3.47 1.97
C CYS A 208 0.53 2.00 1.65
N PHE A 209 -0.19 1.29 2.52
CA PHE A 209 -0.55 -0.10 2.30
C PHE A 209 -1.64 -0.23 1.23
N HIS A 210 -1.46 -1.18 0.32
CA HIS A 210 -2.44 -1.57 -0.69
C HIS A 210 -2.75 -3.06 -0.61
N GLY A 211 -3.86 -3.45 -1.23
CA GLY A 211 -4.30 -4.85 -1.30
C GLY A 211 -5.35 -5.21 -0.26
N VAL A 212 -5.74 -6.49 -0.28
CA VAL A 212 -6.92 -6.98 0.43
C VAL A 212 -6.78 -6.96 1.97
N ARG A 213 -5.56 -6.96 2.51
CA ARG A 213 -5.29 -6.88 3.96
C ARG A 213 -4.63 -5.56 4.40
N MET A 214 -4.69 -4.52 3.56
CA MET A 214 -3.99 -3.26 3.79
C MET A 214 -4.25 -2.61 5.16
N TYR A 215 -5.50 -2.60 5.65
CA TYR A 215 -5.80 -2.00 6.95
C TYR A 215 -5.25 -2.81 8.11
N THR A 216 -5.31 -4.15 8.03
CA THR A 216 -4.79 -5.03 9.08
C THR A 216 -3.27 -4.88 9.18
N ASP A 217 -2.57 -4.89 8.06
CA ASP A 217 -1.11 -4.79 8.05
C ASP A 217 -0.63 -3.38 8.42
N ALA A 218 -1.32 -2.32 7.96
CA ALA A 218 -1.07 -0.96 8.41
C ALA A 218 -1.27 -0.81 9.93
N ALA A 219 -2.35 -1.38 10.47
CA ALA A 219 -2.64 -1.32 11.91
C ALA A 219 -1.60 -2.10 12.72
N ARG A 220 -1.16 -3.27 12.23
CA ARG A 220 -0.11 -4.08 12.85
C ARG A 220 1.21 -3.31 12.91
N LEU A 221 1.64 -2.71 11.81
CA LEU A 221 2.86 -1.92 11.78
C LEU A 221 2.76 -0.68 12.69
N LYS A 222 1.63 0.02 12.67
CA LYS A 222 1.42 1.19 13.51
C LYS A 222 1.39 0.85 15.01
N ALA A 223 0.78 -0.28 15.38
CA ALA A 223 0.81 -0.78 16.74
C ALA A 223 2.24 -1.13 17.17
N TYR A 224 2.98 -1.88 16.35
CA TYR A 224 4.39 -2.21 16.61
C TYR A 224 5.24 -0.96 16.84
N ARG A 225 5.12 0.06 15.99
CA ARG A 225 5.86 1.33 16.18
C ARG A 225 5.53 2.06 17.48
N LYS A 226 4.34 1.81 18.05
CA LYS A 226 3.89 2.43 19.31
C LYS A 226 4.29 1.60 20.54
N THR A 227 4.30 0.27 20.44
CA THR A 227 4.39 -0.63 21.59
C THR A 227 5.62 -1.54 21.58
N GLY A 228 6.31 -1.67 20.44
CA GLY A 228 7.35 -2.67 20.19
C GLY A 228 6.81 -4.08 19.94
N ILE A 229 5.48 -4.28 19.88
CA ILE A 229 4.85 -5.60 19.78
C ILE A 229 3.82 -5.60 18.64
N PHE A 230 3.93 -6.59 17.74
CA PHE A 230 2.92 -6.81 16.72
C PHE A 230 1.65 -7.42 17.32
N PRO A 231 0.46 -6.87 17.04
CA PRO A 231 -0.79 -7.50 17.43
C PRO A 231 -1.10 -8.72 16.56
N LYS A 232 -2.01 -9.57 17.05
CA LYS A 232 -2.46 -10.75 16.30
C LYS A 232 -3.05 -10.40 14.94
N ALA A 233 -2.83 -11.28 13.96
CA ALA A 233 -3.41 -11.17 12.62
C ALA A 233 -4.85 -11.73 12.57
N THR A 234 -5.19 -12.62 13.49
CA THR A 234 -6.47 -13.31 13.67
C THR A 234 -6.91 -13.21 15.14
N LYS A 235 -8.08 -13.76 15.49
CA LYS A 235 -8.59 -13.71 16.87
C LYS A 235 -7.97 -14.80 17.75
N SER A 236 -7.72 -15.96 17.16
CA SER A 236 -7.19 -17.15 17.83
C SER A 236 -5.70 -17.38 17.55
N VAL A 237 -5.13 -18.43 18.14
CA VAL A 237 -3.78 -18.91 17.85
C VAL A 237 -3.83 -20.39 17.42
N GLY A 238 -2.73 -20.89 16.85
CA GLY A 238 -2.56 -22.27 16.45
C GLY A 238 -3.58 -22.71 15.39
N ILE A 239 -4.16 -23.91 15.58
CA ILE A 239 -5.08 -24.50 14.60
C ILE A 239 -6.37 -23.69 14.40
N GLU A 240 -6.85 -23.02 15.45
CA GLU A 240 -8.06 -22.20 15.36
C GLU A 240 -7.80 -20.90 14.58
N SER A 241 -6.60 -20.33 14.68
CA SER A 241 -6.17 -19.23 13.80
C SER A 241 -6.22 -19.65 12.31
N ILE A 242 -5.75 -20.85 12.00
CA ILE A 242 -5.82 -21.37 10.62
C ILE A 242 -7.28 -21.60 10.21
N ARG A 243 -8.12 -22.16 11.09
CA ARG A 243 -9.55 -22.32 10.81
C ARG A 243 -10.18 -20.99 10.41
N GLU A 244 -9.92 -19.92 11.16
CA GLU A 244 -10.39 -18.56 10.83
C GLU A 244 -9.94 -18.13 9.44
N VAL A 245 -8.65 -18.27 9.11
CA VAL A 245 -8.12 -17.94 7.79
C VAL A 245 -8.83 -18.70 6.67
N ILE A 246 -8.99 -20.02 6.81
CA ILE A 246 -9.65 -20.86 5.78
C ILE A 246 -11.12 -20.47 5.59
N LEU A 247 -11.83 -20.16 6.69
CA LEU A 247 -13.23 -19.74 6.64
C LEU A 247 -13.38 -18.34 6.02
N GLU A 248 -12.52 -17.39 6.37
CA GLU A 248 -12.55 -16.04 5.80
C GLU A 248 -12.31 -16.03 4.28
N GLU A 249 -11.44 -16.92 3.78
CA GLU A 249 -11.17 -17.06 2.34
C GLU A 249 -12.22 -17.90 1.61
N ASN A 250 -13.29 -18.33 2.30
CA ASN A 250 -14.41 -19.09 1.74
C ASN A 250 -13.96 -20.32 0.92
N VAL A 251 -12.96 -21.05 1.42
CA VAL A 251 -12.40 -22.23 0.76
C VAL A 251 -13.47 -23.30 0.56
N ARG A 252 -13.61 -23.78 -0.68
CA ARG A 252 -14.56 -24.84 -1.04
C ARG A 252 -13.88 -26.19 -1.10
N PHE A 253 -14.52 -27.20 -0.51
CA PHE A 253 -14.05 -28.58 -0.50
C PHE A 253 -14.87 -29.45 -1.47
N PRO A 254 -14.29 -30.52 -2.05
CA PRO A 254 -12.92 -30.98 -1.87
C PRO A 254 -11.88 -30.09 -2.56
N ILE A 255 -10.69 -29.95 -1.98
CA ILE A 255 -9.62 -29.09 -2.50
C ILE A 255 -8.26 -29.78 -2.44
N SER A 256 -7.43 -29.61 -3.47
CA SER A 256 -6.04 -30.05 -3.43
C SER A 256 -5.15 -29.10 -2.63
N ARG A 257 -4.02 -29.58 -2.15
CA ARG A 257 -2.99 -28.74 -1.49
C ARG A 257 -2.57 -27.54 -2.35
N ASP A 258 -2.39 -27.74 -3.65
CA ASP A 258 -1.91 -26.69 -4.55
C ASP A 258 -3.00 -25.63 -4.82
N GLU A 259 -4.27 -26.05 -4.95
CA GLU A 259 -5.40 -25.12 -5.00
C GLU A 259 -5.54 -24.34 -3.68
N LEU A 260 -5.40 -25.01 -2.54
CA LEU A 260 -5.44 -24.39 -1.23
C LEU A 260 -4.33 -23.33 -1.08
N ASN A 261 -3.11 -23.64 -1.52
CA ASN A 261 -1.99 -22.70 -1.49
C ASN A 261 -2.25 -21.48 -2.37
N ARG A 262 -2.86 -21.65 -3.56
CA ARG A 262 -3.26 -20.52 -4.41
C ARG A 262 -4.35 -19.66 -3.76
N CYS A 263 -5.34 -20.28 -3.13
CA CYS A 263 -6.48 -19.57 -2.54
C CYS A 263 -6.09 -18.78 -1.29
N CYS A 264 -5.34 -19.37 -0.36
CA CYS A 264 -5.09 -18.76 0.95
C CYS A 264 -3.64 -18.88 1.44
N GLY A 265 -2.71 -19.45 0.67
CA GLY A 265 -1.31 -19.62 1.11
C GLY A 265 -0.59 -18.29 1.39
N TRP A 266 -1.06 -17.19 0.81
CA TRP A 266 -0.56 -15.82 1.02
C TRP A 266 -1.00 -15.21 2.36
N ARG A 267 -1.99 -15.79 3.04
CA ARG A 267 -2.48 -15.34 4.35
C ARG A 267 -1.48 -15.65 5.45
N VAL A 268 -1.57 -14.87 6.52
CA VAL A 268 -0.81 -15.07 7.75
C VAL A 268 -1.74 -15.54 8.85
N PHE A 269 -1.27 -16.49 9.67
CA PHE A 269 -1.97 -16.98 10.86
C PHE A 269 -1.06 -16.84 12.08
N ASP A 270 -1.68 -16.74 13.25
CA ASP A 270 -0.99 -16.66 14.54
C ASP A 270 -0.66 -18.07 15.03
N LEU A 271 0.61 -18.47 14.96
CA LEU A 271 1.07 -19.77 15.46
C LEU A 271 1.02 -19.79 16.98
N THR A 272 1.50 -18.72 17.60
CA THR A 272 1.47 -18.45 19.06
C THR A 272 1.03 -17.00 19.29
N GLU A 273 0.95 -16.56 20.54
CA GLU A 273 0.59 -15.16 20.87
C GLU A 273 1.63 -14.14 20.37
N ASP A 274 2.86 -14.57 20.12
CA ASP A 274 4.00 -13.73 19.72
C ASP A 274 4.55 -14.05 18.31
N LYS A 275 4.11 -15.14 17.67
CA LYS A 275 4.64 -15.58 16.37
C LYS A 275 3.55 -15.75 15.32
N ARG A 276 3.70 -15.03 14.20
CA ARG A 276 2.83 -15.13 13.03
C ARG A 276 3.60 -15.68 11.84
N ILE A 277 3.04 -16.66 11.15
CA ILE A 277 3.69 -17.25 9.97
C ILE A 277 2.73 -17.31 8.80
N ARG A 278 3.31 -17.34 7.59
CA ARG A 278 2.56 -17.45 6.35
C ARG A 278 2.01 -18.87 6.18
N LEU A 279 0.74 -19.00 5.82
CA LEU A 279 0.07 -20.28 5.70
C LEU A 279 0.77 -21.22 4.70
N SER A 280 1.30 -20.70 3.59
CA SER A 280 2.05 -21.48 2.60
C SER A 280 3.24 -22.26 3.18
N THR A 281 3.86 -21.81 4.27
CA THR A 281 5.02 -22.49 4.88
C THR A 281 4.67 -23.82 5.53
N ILE A 282 3.40 -23.99 5.93
CA ILE A 282 2.89 -25.25 6.50
C ILE A 282 2.09 -26.05 5.48
N LEU A 283 1.42 -25.38 4.53
CA LEU A 283 0.74 -26.08 3.44
C LEU A 283 1.72 -26.89 2.58
N SER A 284 2.95 -26.41 2.39
CA SER A 284 3.97 -27.14 1.64
C SER A 284 4.36 -28.49 2.27
N LYS A 285 4.14 -28.66 3.57
CA LYS A 285 4.43 -29.90 4.33
C LYS A 285 3.30 -30.92 4.28
N LEU A 286 2.14 -30.53 3.76
CA LEU A 286 0.99 -31.43 3.64
C LEU A 286 1.16 -32.43 2.48
N PRO A 287 0.61 -33.65 2.60
CA PRO A 287 0.50 -34.60 1.50
C PRO A 287 -0.16 -33.98 0.25
N ALA A 288 0.30 -34.37 -0.93
CA ALA A 288 -0.31 -33.97 -2.20
C ALA A 288 -1.61 -34.75 -2.47
N THR A 289 -2.60 -34.60 -1.59
CA THR A 289 -3.90 -35.27 -1.66
C THR A 289 -5.03 -34.24 -1.81
N LYS A 290 -6.25 -34.72 -2.04
CA LYS A 290 -7.46 -33.90 -1.95
C LYS A 290 -8.04 -33.97 -0.54
N TYR A 291 -8.13 -32.82 0.10
CA TYR A 291 -8.82 -32.64 1.37
C TYR A 291 -10.32 -32.60 1.13
N GLN A 292 -11.06 -33.50 1.78
CA GLN A 292 -12.49 -33.70 1.55
C GLN A 292 -13.36 -32.72 2.35
N SER A 293 -12.84 -32.19 3.45
CA SER A 293 -13.55 -31.28 4.33
C SER A 293 -12.56 -30.43 5.13
N LEU A 294 -13.08 -29.37 5.76
CA LEU A 294 -12.31 -28.55 6.70
C LEU A 294 -11.74 -29.41 7.84
N SER A 295 -12.53 -30.30 8.43
CA SER A 295 -12.07 -31.17 9.53
C SER A 295 -10.93 -32.10 9.10
N HIS A 296 -10.98 -32.65 7.88
CA HIS A 296 -9.88 -33.45 7.34
C HIS A 296 -8.61 -32.61 7.23
N LEU A 297 -8.69 -31.42 6.62
CA LEU A 297 -7.54 -30.51 6.50
C LEU A 297 -6.95 -30.13 7.87
N LEU A 298 -7.79 -29.73 8.83
CA LEU A 298 -7.33 -29.29 10.15
C LEU A 298 -6.69 -30.43 10.96
N ASN A 299 -7.15 -31.67 10.79
CA ASN A 299 -6.54 -32.83 11.45
C ASN A 299 -5.08 -33.05 11.00
N ASP A 300 -4.80 -32.88 9.71
CA ASP A 300 -3.44 -33.03 9.19
C ASP A 300 -2.57 -31.82 9.53
N LEU A 301 -3.12 -30.61 9.42
CA LEU A 301 -2.41 -29.39 9.83
C LEU A 301 -2.06 -29.38 11.33
N SER A 302 -2.91 -29.95 12.18
CA SER A 302 -2.62 -30.08 13.62
C SER A 302 -1.37 -30.91 13.90
N LYS A 303 -1.05 -31.90 13.05
CA LYS A 303 0.17 -32.69 13.16
C LYS A 303 1.38 -31.83 12.76
N VAL A 304 1.29 -31.13 11.64
CA VAL A 304 2.36 -30.24 11.14
C VAL A 304 2.69 -29.11 12.11
N ILE A 305 1.68 -28.52 12.77
CA ILE A 305 1.87 -27.44 13.74
C ILE A 305 2.67 -27.92 14.95
N LYS A 306 2.36 -29.11 15.49
CA LYS A 306 3.07 -29.68 16.65
C LYS A 306 4.57 -29.85 16.40
N ASP A 307 4.98 -30.01 15.14
CA ASP A 307 6.38 -30.16 14.77
C ASP A 307 7.14 -28.82 14.66
N ILE A 308 6.45 -27.67 14.71
CA ILE A 308 7.03 -26.33 14.51
C ILE A 308 6.73 -25.30 15.61
N THR A 309 5.84 -25.64 16.54
CA THR A 309 5.67 -24.98 17.84
C THR A 309 6.63 -25.55 18.84
#